data_AF-A0A4R6GUD4-F1
#
_entry.id   AF-A0A4R6GUD4-F1
#
_cell.length_a   1.000
_cell.length_b   1.000
_cell.length_c   1.000
_cell.angle_alpha   90.00
_cell.angle_beta   90.00
_cell.angle_gamma   90.00
#
_symmetry.space_group_name_H-M   'P 1'
#
loop_
_entity.id
_entity.type
_entity.pdbx_description
1 polymer ?
#
loop_
_entity_poly.entity_id
_entity_poly.type
_entity_poly.pdbx_seq_one_letter_code
_entity_poly.pdbx_strand_id
1 'polypeptide(L)'
;MKSLFKRYIRIATACFLTGLLLFTSSCEKEEESPIYTIIVESNGGTNFAPIRVLEGDTIPSFKLYPSPIISDGGTFVGWYSDKELENEYDFATPVNKDMVLYAKWFYVTHTVSFVMNGAPEKEEQQIREGTQADIENPEYEGHIFTGWYEDAELTNLYDPNMAISEDLILYARWMEPSPASWFSIDADGVLIGCNPPEGIDVVVIPEGTKVIPAWFVLANGLNEPDVPGFPTGKNISEFILPESLEVIGMGAFKHAAIKAINIPPKVKVLEPTSFMECNQLTSFTFSKGSQLEEIKSDSGNSPVISSSSLESISFPPSLQYIGKYTLAGCSAMKTITFERSESPVIFNDYLPGGGVWLWGGHFPSKIRVPNSVKEAFITEMRKVMQDYEFDNMSTIVEGY
;
A
#
# COMPACT_ATOMS: atom_id res chain seq x y z
N MET A 1 43.09 -28.77 -19.41
CA MET A 1 44.46 -28.87 -19.96
C MET A 1 44.65 -30.29 -20.49
N LYS A 2 45.00 -30.45 -21.77
CA LYS A 2 45.19 -31.72 -22.54
C LYS A 2 43.91 -32.32 -23.17
N SER A 3 43.47 -31.74 -24.29
CA SER A 3 42.70 -32.47 -25.30
C SER A 3 43.64 -33.33 -26.14
N LEU A 4 43.46 -34.64 -26.01
CA LEU A 4 43.31 -35.61 -27.10
C LEU A 4 44.12 -35.34 -28.38
N PHE A 5 45.40 -35.70 -28.32
CA PHE A 5 46.24 -35.98 -29.48
C PHE A 5 46.06 -37.46 -29.84
N LYS A 6 45.23 -37.77 -30.84
CA LYS A 6 45.15 -39.04 -31.59
C LYS A 6 44.04 -38.84 -32.65
N ARG A 7 44.08 -39.27 -33.90
CA ARG A 7 45.04 -40.00 -34.75
C ARG A 7 44.24 -40.33 -36.02
N TYR A 8 44.40 -39.60 -37.12
CA TYR A 8 43.96 -40.07 -38.43
C TYR A 8 45.11 -39.91 -39.43
N ILE A 9 45.96 -40.94 -39.49
CA ILE A 9 46.91 -41.19 -40.56
C ILE A 9 46.44 -42.46 -41.25
N ARG A 10 45.93 -42.32 -42.47
CA ARG A 10 45.95 -43.37 -43.50
C ARG A 10 46.22 -42.67 -44.83
N ILE A 11 47.46 -42.72 -45.29
CA ILE A 11 47.79 -42.49 -46.71
C ILE A 11 48.51 -43.74 -47.22
N ALA A 12 48.06 -44.13 -48.40
CA ALA A 12 48.33 -45.35 -49.12
C ALA A 12 49.77 -45.47 -49.64
N THR A 13 50.11 -46.71 -49.96
CA THR A 13 51.36 -47.19 -50.56
C THR A 13 51.50 -46.78 -52.05
N ALA A 14 52.74 -46.50 -52.43
CA ALA A 14 53.40 -46.78 -53.73
C ALA A 14 53.58 -45.67 -54.80
N CYS A 15 54.80 -45.70 -55.35
CA CYS A 15 55.28 -45.25 -56.68
C CYS A 15 55.91 -43.85 -56.86
N PHE A 16 57.24 -43.83 -56.70
CA PHE A 16 58.27 -43.42 -57.68
C PHE A 16 58.07 -42.22 -58.64
N LEU A 17 58.99 -41.27 -58.46
CA LEU A 17 59.69 -40.41 -59.42
C LEU A 17 58.97 -39.21 -60.10
N THR A 18 59.64 -38.06 -59.93
CA THR A 18 59.70 -36.85 -60.76
C THR A 18 58.48 -35.93 -60.80
N GLY A 19 58.64 -34.73 -60.25
CA GLY A 19 57.69 -33.63 -60.44
C GLY A 19 57.79 -32.61 -59.31
N LEU A 20 58.67 -31.63 -59.47
CA LEU A 20 58.73 -30.43 -58.65
C LEU A 20 57.40 -29.68 -58.78
N LEU A 21 56.54 -29.78 -57.76
CA LEU A 21 55.37 -28.93 -57.57
C LEU A 21 55.31 -28.59 -56.08
N LEU A 22 55.78 -27.37 -55.77
CA LEU A 22 55.53 -26.71 -54.50
C LEU A 22 54.02 -26.51 -54.38
N PHE A 23 53.31 -27.46 -53.75
CA PHE A 23 52.04 -27.16 -53.13
C PHE A 23 52.35 -26.25 -51.93
N THR A 24 52.30 -24.94 -52.14
CA THR A 24 51.99 -24.03 -51.06
C THR A 24 50.57 -24.40 -50.62
N SER A 25 50.47 -25.26 -49.62
CA SER A 25 49.29 -25.42 -48.80
C SER A 25 48.97 -24.04 -48.25
N SER A 26 48.08 -23.32 -48.94
CA SER A 26 47.45 -22.12 -48.39
C SER A 26 46.70 -22.57 -47.16
N CYS A 27 47.31 -22.35 -46.00
CA CYS A 27 46.61 -22.35 -44.74
C CYS A 27 45.75 -21.09 -44.79
N GLU A 28 44.56 -21.17 -45.40
CA GLU A 28 43.52 -20.19 -45.18
C GLU A 28 43.27 -20.19 -43.67
N LYS A 29 43.69 -19.13 -42.99
CA LYS A 29 43.17 -18.84 -41.66
C LYS A 29 41.66 -18.74 -41.83
N GLU A 30 40.92 -19.70 -41.28
CA GLU A 30 39.50 -19.46 -40.98
C GLU A 30 39.45 -18.18 -40.15
N GLU A 31 38.94 -17.09 -40.75
CA GLU A 31 38.58 -15.90 -39.98
C GLU A 31 37.47 -16.33 -39.03
N GLU A 32 37.79 -16.42 -37.74
CA GLU A 32 36.78 -16.67 -36.71
C GLU A 32 35.72 -15.56 -36.81
N SER A 33 34.49 -15.93 -37.16
CA SER A 33 33.37 -15.00 -37.22
C SER A 33 33.18 -14.35 -35.85
N PRO A 34 32.97 -13.01 -35.78
CA PRO A 34 32.87 -12.33 -34.51
C PRO A 34 31.66 -12.83 -33.72
N ILE A 35 31.80 -12.82 -32.38
CA ILE A 35 30.74 -13.21 -31.46
C ILE A 35 30.21 -11.94 -30.80
N TYR A 36 28.91 -11.73 -30.91
CA TYR A 36 28.20 -10.64 -30.27
C TYR A 36 27.53 -11.08 -28.96
N THR A 37 27.38 -10.11 -28.07
CA THR A 37 26.80 -10.24 -26.73
C THR A 37 25.42 -9.63 -26.71
N ILE A 38 24.44 -10.40 -26.27
CA ILE A 38 23.09 -9.93 -25.99
C ILE A 38 22.91 -9.86 -24.47
N ILE A 39 22.71 -8.67 -23.95
CA ILE A 39 22.28 -8.45 -22.57
C ILE A 39 20.75 -8.55 -22.53
N VAL A 40 20.22 -9.18 -21.50
CA VAL A 40 18.77 -9.41 -21.36
C VAL A 40 18.31 -8.70 -20.08
N GLU A 41 17.64 -7.57 -20.26
CA GLU A 41 17.07 -6.76 -19.19
C GLU A 41 15.59 -7.12 -19.05
N SER A 42 15.28 -7.93 -18.04
CA SER A 42 13.92 -8.40 -17.76
C SER A 42 12.99 -7.33 -17.19
N ASN A 43 13.49 -6.10 -16.99
CA ASN A 43 12.76 -4.98 -16.41
C ASN A 43 12.04 -5.35 -15.11
N GLY A 44 12.80 -5.92 -14.16
CA GLY A 44 12.29 -6.37 -12.85
C GLY A 44 11.81 -7.82 -12.82
N GLY A 45 11.71 -8.48 -13.98
CA GLY A 45 11.40 -9.90 -14.07
C GLY A 45 12.60 -10.82 -13.78
N THR A 46 12.43 -12.11 -14.11
CA THR A 46 13.45 -13.15 -13.94
C THR A 46 14.78 -12.79 -14.63
N ASN A 47 15.90 -13.00 -13.94
CA ASN A 47 17.23 -12.71 -14.48
C ASN A 47 17.67 -13.72 -15.53
N PHE A 48 18.30 -13.24 -16.61
CA PHE A 48 18.89 -14.06 -17.67
C PHE A 48 20.40 -13.84 -17.74
N ALA A 49 21.14 -14.90 -18.05
CA ALA A 49 22.55 -14.77 -18.38
C ALA A 49 22.70 -14.14 -19.78
N PRO A 50 23.75 -13.34 -20.04
CA PRO A 50 24.02 -12.82 -21.38
C PRO A 50 24.15 -13.93 -22.42
N ILE A 51 23.55 -13.73 -23.59
CA ILE A 51 23.58 -14.68 -24.70
C ILE A 51 24.74 -14.31 -25.64
N ARG A 52 25.45 -15.32 -26.16
CA ARG A 52 26.53 -15.15 -27.13
C ARG A 52 26.08 -15.74 -28.47
N VAL A 53 26.15 -14.96 -29.54
CA VAL A 53 25.66 -15.31 -30.88
C VAL A 53 26.74 -14.97 -31.91
N LEU A 54 26.97 -15.85 -32.89
CA LEU A 54 27.89 -15.57 -34.00
C LEU A 54 27.29 -14.50 -34.91
N GLU A 55 28.14 -13.71 -35.57
CA GLU A 55 27.69 -12.76 -36.59
C GLU A 55 26.84 -13.45 -37.67
N GLY A 56 25.68 -12.84 -37.98
CA GLY A 56 24.75 -13.35 -38.97
C GLY A 56 23.80 -14.44 -38.46
N ASP A 57 24.04 -15.01 -37.28
CA ASP A 57 23.10 -15.94 -36.65
C ASP A 57 21.97 -15.19 -35.92
N THR A 58 20.84 -15.88 -35.70
CA THR A 58 19.70 -15.37 -34.91
C THR A 58 19.81 -15.76 -33.44
N ILE A 59 19.16 -14.99 -32.55
CA ILE A 59 19.08 -15.35 -31.12
C ILE A 59 18.27 -16.65 -30.94
N PRO A 60 18.82 -17.71 -30.32
CA PRO A 60 18.07 -18.94 -30.11
C PRO A 60 16.97 -18.74 -29.05
N SER A 61 15.70 -18.78 -29.45
CA SER A 61 14.55 -18.50 -28.57
C SER A 61 14.49 -19.37 -27.30
N PHE A 62 14.99 -20.60 -27.34
CA PHE A 62 15.06 -21.48 -26.17
C PHE A 62 15.96 -20.95 -25.04
N LYS A 63 16.86 -20.01 -25.33
CA LYS A 63 17.68 -19.32 -24.32
C LYS A 63 16.88 -18.30 -23.50
N LEU A 64 15.70 -17.94 -23.97
CA LEU A 64 14.76 -17.02 -23.33
C LEU A 64 13.50 -17.76 -22.82
N TYR A 65 13.58 -19.10 -22.69
CA TYR A 65 12.50 -19.94 -22.17
C TYR A 65 12.87 -20.54 -20.80
N PRO A 66 11.92 -20.64 -19.84
CA PRO A 66 10.55 -20.14 -19.90
C PRO A 66 10.50 -18.61 -20.01
N SER A 67 9.36 -18.09 -20.50
CA SER A 67 9.13 -16.64 -20.50
C SER A 67 9.41 -16.06 -19.11
N PRO A 68 9.98 -14.85 -19.03
CA PRO A 68 10.23 -14.22 -17.74
C PRO A 68 8.93 -14.17 -16.94
N ILE A 69 9.07 -14.26 -15.63
CA ILE A 69 8.01 -13.90 -14.68
C ILE A 69 8.46 -12.68 -13.88
N ILE A 70 7.50 -11.82 -13.53
CA ILE A 70 7.70 -10.68 -12.63
C ILE A 70 6.80 -10.87 -11.41
N SER A 71 7.33 -10.56 -10.23
CA SER A 71 6.63 -10.81 -8.96
C SER A 71 5.43 -9.89 -8.72
N ASP A 72 5.34 -8.79 -9.46
CA ASP A 72 4.29 -7.79 -9.24
C ASP A 72 2.97 -8.15 -9.97
N GLY A 73 2.95 -9.14 -10.87
CA GLY A 73 1.74 -9.59 -11.58
C GLY A 73 1.62 -9.15 -13.04
N GLY A 74 2.69 -8.60 -13.63
CA GLY A 74 2.72 -8.29 -15.07
C GLY A 74 2.64 -9.54 -15.95
N THR A 75 1.92 -9.44 -17.06
CA THR A 75 1.93 -10.46 -18.13
C THR A 75 3.03 -10.16 -19.13
N PHE A 76 3.92 -11.11 -19.36
CA PHE A 76 5.00 -10.93 -20.34
C PHE A 76 4.43 -10.81 -21.76
N VAL A 77 4.73 -9.70 -22.42
CA VAL A 77 4.25 -9.41 -23.79
C VAL A 77 5.27 -9.88 -24.82
N GLY A 78 6.55 -9.54 -24.62
CA GLY A 78 7.60 -9.80 -25.60
C GLY A 78 8.92 -9.11 -25.28
N TRP A 79 9.91 -9.35 -26.13
CA TRP A 79 11.24 -8.73 -26.04
C TRP A 79 11.33 -7.57 -27.03
N TYR A 80 11.94 -6.47 -26.58
CA TYR A 80 12.07 -5.23 -27.34
C TYR A 80 13.54 -4.87 -27.48
N SER A 81 13.89 -4.24 -28.60
CA SER A 81 15.28 -3.89 -28.94
C SER A 81 15.73 -2.52 -28.42
N ASP A 82 14.81 -1.78 -27.83
CA ASP A 82 14.99 -0.45 -27.26
C ASP A 82 14.42 -0.39 -25.84
N LYS A 83 14.93 0.56 -25.05
CA LYS A 83 14.58 0.71 -23.65
C LYS A 83 13.17 1.29 -23.46
N GLU A 84 12.70 2.01 -24.46
CA GLU A 84 11.40 2.68 -24.52
C GLU A 84 10.24 1.70 -24.82
N LEU A 85 10.57 0.46 -25.21
CA LEU A 85 9.63 -0.63 -25.49
C LEU A 85 8.70 -0.34 -26.68
N GLU A 86 9.24 0.34 -27.70
CA GLU A 86 8.54 0.71 -28.92
C GLU A 86 8.76 -0.30 -30.07
N ASN A 87 9.97 -0.88 -30.17
CA ASN A 87 10.37 -1.77 -31.26
C ASN A 87 10.52 -3.21 -30.76
N GLU A 88 9.47 -4.01 -30.98
CA GLU A 88 9.49 -5.44 -30.71
C GLU A 88 10.60 -6.13 -31.50
N TYR A 89 11.36 -6.99 -30.84
CA TYR A 89 12.48 -7.69 -31.45
C TYR A 89 11.99 -8.89 -32.26
N ASP A 90 12.24 -8.86 -33.57
CA ASP A 90 12.02 -10.00 -34.45
C ASP A 90 13.17 -11.01 -34.34
N PHE A 91 12.88 -12.19 -33.79
CA PHE A 91 13.84 -13.29 -33.63
C PHE A 91 14.34 -13.89 -34.94
N ALA A 92 13.77 -13.53 -36.10
CA ALA A 92 14.34 -13.84 -37.40
C ALA A 92 15.48 -12.88 -37.81
N THR A 93 15.71 -11.80 -37.06
CA THR A 93 16.73 -10.79 -37.37
C THR A 93 18.13 -11.31 -37.04
N PRO A 94 19.07 -11.33 -38.01
CA PRO A 94 20.47 -11.66 -37.75
C PRO A 94 21.15 -10.70 -36.77
N VAL A 95 21.98 -11.23 -35.89
CA VAL A 95 22.76 -10.45 -34.92
C VAL A 95 24.08 -10.03 -35.55
N ASN A 96 24.26 -8.72 -35.71
CA ASN A 96 25.48 -8.13 -36.30
C ASN A 96 26.15 -7.09 -35.38
N LYS A 97 25.73 -7.01 -34.11
CA LYS A 97 26.31 -6.13 -33.08
C LYS A 97 25.87 -6.59 -31.69
N ASP A 98 26.60 -6.15 -30.67
CA ASP A 98 26.14 -6.23 -29.29
C ASP A 98 24.83 -5.43 -29.14
N MET A 99 23.89 -5.94 -28.34
CA MET A 99 22.61 -5.28 -28.06
C MET A 99 22.05 -5.67 -26.69
N VAL A 100 20.99 -4.96 -26.31
CA VAL A 100 20.21 -5.24 -25.10
C VAL A 100 18.79 -5.57 -25.54
N LEU A 101 18.21 -6.64 -25.00
CA LEU A 101 16.79 -6.94 -25.11
C LEU A 101 16.09 -6.54 -23.81
N TYR A 102 14.94 -5.89 -23.94
CA TYR A 102 14.14 -5.40 -22.83
C TYR A 102 12.80 -6.14 -22.79
N ALA A 103 12.41 -6.69 -21.64
CA ALA A 103 11.10 -7.33 -21.49
C ALA A 103 10.00 -6.26 -21.38
N LYS A 104 8.91 -6.44 -22.12
CA LYS A 104 7.69 -5.65 -21.95
C LYS A 104 6.64 -6.42 -21.16
N TRP A 105 6.02 -5.72 -20.21
CA TRP A 105 4.96 -6.24 -19.36
C TRP A 105 3.65 -5.52 -19.67
N PHE A 106 2.56 -6.28 -19.70
CA PHE A 106 1.19 -5.75 -19.73
C PHE A 106 0.61 -5.87 -18.32
N TYR A 107 0.00 -4.79 -17.85
CA TYR A 107 -0.70 -4.73 -16.58
C TYR A 107 -2.17 -4.42 -16.85
N VAL A 108 -3.07 -5.07 -16.11
CA VAL A 108 -4.46 -4.64 -16.05
C VAL A 108 -4.49 -3.32 -15.30
N THR A 109 -5.18 -2.32 -15.87
CA THR A 109 -5.38 -1.01 -15.26
C THR A 109 -6.87 -0.72 -15.16
N HIS A 110 -7.21 0.09 -14.16
CA HIS A 110 -8.53 0.62 -13.92
C HIS A 110 -8.50 2.15 -13.98
N THR A 111 -9.61 2.72 -14.44
CA THR A 111 -9.77 4.15 -14.58
C THR A 111 -10.32 4.74 -13.29
N VAL A 112 -9.61 5.73 -12.73
CA VAL A 112 -10.10 6.56 -11.62
C VAL A 112 -10.49 7.93 -12.18
N SER A 113 -11.78 8.21 -12.17
CA SER A 113 -12.37 9.48 -12.63
C SER A 113 -12.68 10.39 -11.46
N PHE A 114 -12.59 11.71 -11.66
CA PHE A 114 -12.79 12.70 -10.60
C PHE A 114 -13.96 13.63 -10.91
N VAL A 115 -14.92 13.71 -9.99
CA VAL A 115 -15.99 14.70 -9.98
C VAL A 115 -15.65 15.77 -8.96
N MET A 116 -15.27 16.95 -9.46
CA MET A 116 -14.64 18.00 -8.64
C MET A 116 -15.62 18.89 -7.86
N ASN A 117 -16.93 18.70 -8.04
CA ASN A 117 -18.00 19.39 -7.32
C ASN A 117 -17.78 20.92 -7.20
N GLY A 118 -17.46 21.56 -8.32
CA GLY A 118 -17.30 23.02 -8.45
C GLY A 118 -15.84 23.50 -8.45
N ALA A 119 -14.89 22.71 -7.95
CA ALA A 119 -13.47 23.00 -8.07
C ALA A 119 -12.97 22.77 -9.51
N PRO A 120 -11.77 23.28 -9.88
CA PRO A 120 -11.17 23.05 -11.21
C PRO A 120 -11.08 21.56 -11.56
N GLU A 121 -11.29 21.25 -12.84
CA GLU A 121 -11.26 19.86 -13.34
C GLU A 121 -9.89 19.19 -13.09
N LYS A 122 -9.95 17.88 -12.81
CA LYS A 122 -8.80 17.01 -12.62
C LYS A 122 -8.88 15.87 -13.64
N GLU A 123 -7.79 15.64 -14.36
CA GLU A 123 -7.69 14.55 -15.33
C GLU A 123 -7.81 13.18 -14.64
N GLU A 124 -8.41 12.23 -15.36
CA GLU A 124 -8.50 10.84 -14.92
C GLU A 124 -7.13 10.17 -14.81
N GLN A 125 -7.04 9.15 -13.95
CA GLN A 125 -5.82 8.37 -13.74
C GLN A 125 -6.02 6.91 -14.10
N GLN A 126 -5.02 6.31 -14.75
CA GLN A 126 -4.96 4.86 -14.98
C GLN A 126 -4.13 4.23 -13.87
N ILE A 127 -4.80 3.46 -13.00
CA ILE A 127 -4.17 2.81 -11.85
C ILE A 127 -4.08 1.32 -12.11
N ARG A 128 -2.93 0.74 -11.83
CA ARG A 128 -2.72 -0.70 -11.96
C ARG A 128 -3.59 -1.47 -10.98
N GLU A 129 -4.23 -2.54 -11.46
CA GLU A 129 -5.01 -3.45 -10.61
C GLU A 129 -4.15 -3.99 -9.44
N GLY A 130 -4.74 -4.01 -8.25
CA GLY A 130 -4.08 -4.46 -7.02
C GLY A 130 -3.12 -3.44 -6.41
N THR A 131 -3.05 -2.21 -6.93
CA THR A 131 -2.21 -1.14 -6.37
C THR A 131 -3.06 0.00 -5.80
N GLN A 132 -2.51 0.72 -4.82
CA GLN A 132 -3.13 1.93 -4.26
C GLN A 132 -3.05 3.09 -5.26
N ALA A 133 -4.04 3.97 -5.25
CA ALA A 133 -4.06 5.14 -6.11
C ALA A 133 -3.25 6.31 -5.51
N ASP A 134 -2.32 6.86 -6.30
CA ASP A 134 -1.54 8.05 -5.93
C ASP A 134 -2.32 9.34 -6.28
N ILE A 135 -3.40 9.59 -5.53
CA ILE A 135 -4.27 10.76 -5.76
C ILE A 135 -3.80 11.93 -4.88
N GLU A 136 -3.37 13.03 -5.49
CA GLU A 136 -3.07 14.28 -4.79
C GLU A 136 -4.36 15.01 -4.37
N ASN A 137 -4.36 15.58 -3.16
CA ASN A 137 -5.45 16.41 -2.66
C ASN A 137 -5.61 17.64 -3.56
N PRO A 138 -6.81 17.91 -4.10
CA PRO A 138 -7.04 19.07 -4.93
C PRO A 138 -7.12 20.36 -4.09
N GLU A 139 -6.83 21.49 -4.73
CA GLU A 139 -6.97 22.82 -4.14
C GLU A 139 -8.21 23.53 -4.70
N TYR A 140 -8.95 24.21 -3.82
CA TYR A 140 -10.06 25.08 -4.21
C TYR A 140 -10.09 26.31 -3.30
N GLU A 141 -9.80 27.48 -3.87
CA GLU A 141 -9.63 28.72 -3.11
C GLU A 141 -10.84 28.99 -2.20
N GLY A 142 -10.57 29.27 -0.92
CA GLY A 142 -11.60 29.55 0.10
C GLY A 142 -12.32 28.31 0.65
N HIS A 143 -11.99 27.11 0.17
CA HIS A 143 -12.61 25.85 0.58
C HIS A 143 -11.59 24.89 1.17
N ILE A 144 -12.06 24.02 2.06
CA ILE A 144 -11.29 22.94 2.66
C ILE A 144 -11.67 21.64 1.95
N PHE A 145 -10.69 20.97 1.35
CA PHE A 145 -10.87 19.63 0.84
C PHE A 145 -11.02 18.66 2.02
N THR A 146 -12.12 17.92 2.07
CA THR A 146 -12.45 17.06 3.21
C THR A 146 -12.37 15.57 2.91
N GLY A 147 -12.10 15.21 1.66
CA GLY A 147 -11.94 13.83 1.21
C GLY A 147 -12.59 13.55 -0.13
N TRP A 148 -12.22 12.38 -0.66
CA TRP A 148 -12.87 11.77 -1.82
C TRP A 148 -13.98 10.84 -1.34
N TYR A 149 -15.08 10.79 -2.08
CA TYR A 149 -16.23 9.95 -1.78
C TYR A 149 -16.54 9.06 -2.97
N GLU A 150 -17.05 7.86 -2.71
CA GLU A 150 -17.39 6.88 -3.75
C GLU A 150 -18.81 7.05 -4.29
N ASP A 151 -19.59 7.96 -3.70
CA ASP A 151 -20.95 8.30 -4.08
C ASP A 151 -21.13 9.81 -4.26
N ALA A 152 -22.02 10.19 -5.18
CA ALA A 152 -22.36 11.59 -5.45
C ALA A 152 -23.02 12.30 -4.25
N GLU A 153 -23.56 11.52 -3.30
CA GLU A 153 -24.26 12.02 -2.12
C GLU A 153 -23.28 12.34 -0.99
N LEU A 154 -21.99 12.05 -1.19
CA LEU A 154 -20.88 12.34 -0.29
C LEU A 154 -21.07 11.68 1.10
N THR A 155 -21.49 10.42 1.10
CA THR A 155 -21.78 9.65 2.32
C THR A 155 -20.81 8.49 2.58
N ASN A 156 -20.19 7.95 1.53
CA ASN A 156 -19.23 6.86 1.56
C ASN A 156 -17.83 7.40 1.29
N LEU A 157 -17.08 7.67 2.36
CA LEU A 157 -15.72 8.20 2.29
C LEU A 157 -14.77 7.15 1.71
N TYR A 158 -14.01 7.53 0.68
CA TYR A 158 -13.00 6.69 0.04
C TYR A 158 -11.81 6.46 0.98
N ASP A 159 -11.38 5.19 1.10
CA ASP A 159 -10.16 4.82 1.81
C ASP A 159 -8.95 4.81 0.86
N PRO A 160 -8.01 5.77 0.98
CA PRO A 160 -6.88 5.87 0.07
C PRO A 160 -5.83 4.77 0.27
N ASN A 161 -5.97 3.94 1.31
CA ASN A 161 -5.07 2.83 1.57
C ASN A 161 -5.55 1.54 0.91
N MET A 162 -6.75 1.50 0.33
CA MET A 162 -7.23 0.32 -0.38
C MET A 162 -6.67 0.26 -1.80
N ALA A 163 -6.28 -0.95 -2.22
CA ALA A 163 -5.90 -1.24 -3.59
C ALA A 163 -7.09 -1.14 -4.56
N ILE A 164 -6.85 -0.61 -5.75
CA ILE A 164 -7.84 -0.51 -6.83
C ILE A 164 -8.02 -1.87 -7.50
N SER A 165 -9.27 -2.31 -7.64
CA SER A 165 -9.64 -3.58 -8.29
C SER A 165 -10.71 -3.42 -9.39
N GLU A 166 -11.22 -2.22 -9.58
CA GLU A 166 -12.20 -1.88 -10.61
C GLU A 166 -12.14 -0.38 -10.92
N ASP A 167 -12.82 0.02 -11.99
CA ASP A 167 -12.96 1.44 -12.32
C ASP A 167 -13.72 2.17 -11.22
N LEU A 168 -13.28 3.38 -10.88
CA LEU A 168 -13.78 4.14 -9.74
C LEU A 168 -14.10 5.57 -10.15
N ILE A 169 -15.22 6.10 -9.63
CA ILE A 169 -15.55 7.53 -9.74
C ILE A 169 -15.47 8.12 -8.33
N LEU A 170 -14.61 9.12 -8.15
CA LEU A 170 -14.40 9.79 -6.88
C LEU A 170 -14.97 11.21 -6.91
N TYR A 171 -15.78 11.53 -5.91
CA TYR A 171 -16.45 12.81 -5.74
C TYR A 171 -15.73 13.63 -4.67
N ALA A 172 -15.23 14.82 -5.02
CA ALA A 172 -14.57 15.70 -4.07
C ALA A 172 -15.61 16.34 -3.14
N ARG A 173 -15.40 16.28 -1.82
CA ARG A 173 -16.21 17.07 -0.88
C ARG A 173 -15.44 18.27 -0.35
N TRP A 174 -16.10 19.42 -0.44
CA TRP A 174 -15.58 20.71 -0.02
C TRP A 174 -16.40 21.27 1.13
N MET A 175 -15.73 21.92 2.07
CA MET A 175 -16.37 22.64 3.17
C MET A 175 -15.82 24.06 3.30
N GLU A 176 -16.66 24.98 3.77
CA GLU A 176 -16.17 26.28 4.23
C GLU A 176 -15.44 26.12 5.58
N PRO A 177 -14.36 26.89 5.84
CA PRO A 177 -13.73 26.92 7.15
C PRO A 177 -14.72 27.30 8.24
N SER A 178 -14.66 26.61 9.38
CA SER A 178 -15.45 27.02 10.54
C SER A 178 -14.97 28.38 11.07
N PRO A 179 -15.88 29.25 11.56
CA PRO A 179 -15.52 30.55 12.10
C PRO A 179 -14.45 30.47 13.18
N ALA A 180 -13.38 31.26 13.04
CA ALA A 180 -12.28 31.29 14.01
C ALA A 180 -12.73 31.58 15.45
N SER A 181 -13.83 32.32 15.62
CA SER A 181 -14.44 32.63 16.92
C SER A 181 -14.96 31.40 17.69
N TRP A 182 -15.11 30.24 17.03
CA TRP A 182 -15.50 29.00 17.71
C TRP A 182 -14.34 28.37 18.47
N PHE A 183 -13.11 28.76 18.16
CA PHE A 183 -11.91 28.07 18.62
C PHE A 183 -11.05 28.96 19.50
N SER A 184 -10.42 28.32 20.48
CA SER A 184 -9.31 28.87 21.23
C SER A 184 -8.14 27.91 21.04
N ILE A 185 -7.05 28.39 20.43
CA ILE A 185 -5.83 27.62 20.17
C ILE A 185 -4.66 28.41 20.78
N ASP A 186 -3.82 27.73 21.55
CA ASP A 186 -2.65 28.38 22.16
C ASP A 186 -1.47 28.54 21.17
N ALA A 187 -0.37 29.14 21.63
CA ALA A 187 0.80 29.42 20.80
C ALA A 187 1.50 28.16 20.26
N ASP A 188 1.29 27.00 20.91
CA ASP A 188 1.89 25.73 20.53
C ASP A 188 0.98 24.91 19.59
N GLY A 189 -0.22 25.42 19.28
CA GLY A 189 -1.20 24.76 18.42
C GLY A 189 -2.09 23.77 19.18
N VAL A 190 -2.21 23.88 20.50
CA VAL A 190 -3.12 23.05 21.30
C VAL A 190 -4.53 23.64 21.26
N LEU A 191 -5.52 22.82 20.90
CA LEU A 191 -6.91 23.19 20.93
C LEU A 191 -7.43 23.22 22.37
N ILE A 192 -7.55 24.41 22.93
CA ILE A 192 -8.03 24.64 24.30
C ILE A 192 -9.52 25.01 24.34
N GLY A 193 -10.22 25.06 23.21
CA GLY A 193 -11.66 25.31 23.25
C GLY A 193 -12.29 25.20 21.88
N CYS A 194 -13.48 24.61 21.84
CA CYS A 194 -14.30 24.51 20.65
C CYS A 194 -15.77 24.68 21.06
N ASN A 195 -16.39 25.80 20.68
CA ASN A 195 -17.75 26.15 21.08
C ASN A 195 -18.58 26.65 19.88
N PRO A 196 -18.99 25.75 18.98
CA PRO A 196 -19.91 26.11 17.92
C PRO A 196 -21.32 26.44 18.47
N PRO A 197 -22.09 27.28 17.78
CA PRO A 197 -23.51 27.51 18.04
C PRO A 197 -24.34 26.20 18.08
N GLU A 198 -25.55 26.28 18.60
CA GLU A 198 -26.50 25.15 18.47
C GLU A 198 -26.90 24.94 17.01
N GLY A 199 -27.21 23.69 16.66
CA GLY A 199 -27.63 23.31 15.31
C GLY A 199 -26.49 23.10 14.31
N ILE A 200 -25.23 23.23 14.74
CA ILE A 200 -24.06 22.84 13.95
C ILE A 200 -23.91 21.31 14.00
N ASP A 201 -23.70 20.70 12.84
CA ASP A 201 -23.53 19.27 12.63
C ASP A 201 -22.10 18.87 12.24
N VAL A 202 -21.37 19.76 11.56
CA VAL A 202 -19.97 19.56 11.17
C VAL A 202 -19.08 20.69 11.70
N VAL A 203 -17.92 20.32 12.23
CA VAL A 203 -16.90 21.27 12.71
C VAL A 203 -15.61 21.04 11.94
N VAL A 204 -15.13 22.08 11.27
CA VAL A 204 -13.83 22.09 10.59
C VAL A 204 -12.79 22.66 11.54
N ILE A 205 -11.94 21.81 12.10
CA ILE A 205 -10.89 22.25 13.02
C ILE A 205 -9.83 23.02 12.21
N PRO A 206 -9.42 24.24 12.64
CA PRO A 206 -8.53 25.08 11.86
C PRO A 206 -7.15 24.46 11.62
N GLU A 207 -6.61 24.70 10.42
CA GLU A 207 -5.19 24.45 10.13
C GLU A 207 -4.28 25.19 11.11
N GLY A 208 -3.17 24.55 11.47
CA GLY A 208 -2.28 24.98 12.55
C GLY A 208 -2.60 24.36 13.92
N THR A 209 -3.75 23.70 14.08
CA THR A 209 -4.03 22.87 15.25
C THR A 209 -3.15 21.61 15.20
N LYS A 210 -2.29 21.44 16.19
CA LYS A 210 -1.35 20.31 16.30
C LYS A 210 -1.81 19.27 17.32
N VAL A 211 -2.57 19.69 18.33
CA VAL A 211 -2.97 18.83 19.44
C VAL A 211 -4.46 19.00 19.72
N ILE A 212 -5.18 17.89 19.69
CA ILE A 212 -6.51 17.76 20.29
C ILE A 212 -6.31 17.11 21.67
N PRO A 213 -6.67 17.78 22.77
CA PRO A 213 -6.35 17.30 24.11
C PRO A 213 -7.14 16.05 24.49
N ALA A 214 -6.71 15.40 25.57
CA ALA A 214 -7.44 14.30 26.16
C ALA A 214 -8.87 14.73 26.54
N TRP A 215 -9.82 13.80 26.41
CA TRP A 215 -11.22 14.00 26.77
C TRP A 215 -11.94 15.19 26.09
N PHE A 216 -11.42 15.66 24.95
CA PHE A 216 -11.91 16.84 24.25
C PHE A 216 -13.45 16.92 24.14
N VAL A 217 -14.15 15.87 23.68
CA VAL A 217 -15.63 15.85 23.52
C VAL A 217 -16.40 15.81 24.86
N LEU A 218 -15.75 15.41 25.94
CA LEU A 218 -16.35 15.27 27.27
C LEU A 218 -16.01 16.42 28.22
N ALA A 219 -15.26 17.41 27.75
CA ALA A 219 -14.97 18.62 28.51
C ALA A 219 -16.28 19.32 28.89
N ASN A 220 -16.44 19.63 30.18
CA ASN A 220 -17.65 20.23 30.78
C ASN A 220 -18.90 19.33 30.78
N GLY A 221 -18.91 18.31 31.65
CA GLY A 221 -20.18 17.78 32.13
C GLY A 221 -20.15 16.41 32.81
N LEU A 222 -19.18 15.53 32.50
CA LEU A 222 -19.23 14.16 33.03
C LEU A 222 -17.92 13.60 33.61
N ASN A 223 -16.71 14.12 33.32
CA ASN A 223 -15.48 13.56 33.90
C ASN A 223 -14.35 14.55 34.27
N GLU A 224 -14.25 15.76 33.70
CA GLU A 224 -13.17 16.72 34.04
C GLU A 224 -13.69 18.17 33.96
N PRO A 225 -14.36 18.69 35.02
CA PRO A 225 -15.10 19.97 34.99
C PRO A 225 -14.24 21.24 34.84
N ASP A 226 -12.92 21.12 34.77
CA ASP A 226 -11.97 22.25 34.64
C ASP A 226 -11.06 22.12 33.41
N VAL A 227 -11.30 21.13 32.54
CA VAL A 227 -10.48 20.91 31.34
C VAL A 227 -11.11 21.61 30.15
N PRO A 228 -10.36 22.52 29.48
CA PRO A 228 -10.83 23.17 28.27
C PRO A 228 -11.05 22.16 27.14
N GLY A 229 -12.20 22.24 26.45
CA GLY A 229 -12.54 21.33 25.34
C GLY A 229 -13.93 21.60 24.76
N PHE A 230 -14.53 20.58 24.15
CA PHE A 230 -15.83 20.63 23.48
C PHE A 230 -16.98 20.26 24.44
N PRO A 231 -17.99 21.12 24.59
CA PRO A 231 -19.04 20.93 25.60
C PRO A 231 -19.96 19.75 25.29
N THR A 232 -20.28 18.97 26.32
CA THR A 232 -21.25 17.87 26.22
C THR A 232 -22.64 18.35 25.78
N GLY A 233 -23.39 17.50 25.07
CA GLY A 233 -24.76 17.79 24.63
C GLY A 233 -24.89 18.49 23.26
N LYS A 234 -23.78 18.77 22.59
CA LYS A 234 -23.77 19.17 21.18
C LYS A 234 -23.79 17.92 20.28
N ASN A 235 -24.64 17.92 19.26
CA ASN A 235 -24.75 16.81 18.31
C ASN A 235 -23.90 17.08 17.07
N ILE A 236 -22.59 16.88 17.17
CA ILE A 236 -21.68 16.93 16.02
C ILE A 236 -21.63 15.54 15.39
N SER A 237 -21.99 15.45 14.12
CA SER A 237 -21.89 14.23 13.33
C SER A 237 -20.52 14.08 12.66
N GLU A 238 -19.70 15.13 12.60
CA GLU A 238 -18.40 15.06 11.95
C GLU A 238 -17.43 16.15 12.43
N PHE A 239 -16.17 15.76 12.65
CA PHE A 239 -15.06 16.67 12.82
C PHE A 239 -14.09 16.51 11.64
N ILE A 240 -13.80 17.59 10.93
CA ILE A 240 -12.75 17.62 9.92
C ILE A 240 -11.44 18.01 10.62
N LEU A 241 -10.50 17.07 10.63
CA LEU A 241 -9.21 17.21 11.29
C LEU A 241 -8.17 17.80 10.32
N PRO A 242 -7.31 18.74 10.75
CA PRO A 242 -6.36 19.41 9.87
C PRO A 242 -5.13 18.55 9.57
N GLU A 243 -4.47 18.80 8.45
CA GLU A 243 -3.22 18.11 8.07
C GLU A 243 -2.06 18.43 9.03
N SER A 244 -2.14 19.53 9.78
CA SER A 244 -1.20 19.87 10.83
C SER A 244 -1.31 19.04 12.10
N LEU A 245 -2.37 18.23 12.27
CA LEU A 245 -2.62 17.51 13.51
C LEU A 245 -1.60 16.40 13.77
N GLU A 246 -0.92 16.47 14.91
CA GLU A 246 0.12 15.52 15.32
C GLU A 246 -0.35 14.60 16.46
N VAL A 247 -1.24 15.11 17.34
CA VAL A 247 -1.66 14.40 18.55
C VAL A 247 -3.18 14.42 18.71
N ILE A 248 -3.75 13.22 18.89
CA ILE A 248 -5.11 13.00 19.39
C ILE A 248 -4.97 12.43 20.80
N GLY A 249 -5.37 13.21 21.80
CA GLY A 249 -5.24 12.84 23.19
C GLY A 249 -6.12 11.65 23.59
N MET A 250 -5.74 10.99 24.68
CA MET A 250 -6.49 9.90 25.30
C MET A 250 -7.98 10.28 25.47
N GLY A 251 -8.88 9.47 24.92
CA GLY A 251 -10.32 9.72 25.06
C GLY A 251 -10.85 10.97 24.35
N ALA A 252 -10.07 11.62 23.46
CA ALA A 252 -10.44 12.89 22.85
C ALA A 252 -11.84 12.90 22.22
N PHE A 253 -12.23 11.83 21.53
CA PHE A 253 -13.53 11.68 20.87
C PHE A 253 -14.39 10.59 21.52
N LYS A 254 -14.14 10.25 22.79
CA LYS A 254 -14.97 9.26 23.49
C LYS A 254 -16.44 9.71 23.56
N HIS A 255 -17.36 8.80 23.25
CA HIS A 255 -18.81 9.02 23.11
C HIS A 255 -19.21 10.07 22.07
N ALA A 256 -18.31 10.44 21.13
CA ALA A 256 -18.67 11.35 20.06
C ALA A 256 -19.76 10.73 19.17
N ALA A 257 -20.74 11.54 18.76
CA ALA A 257 -21.82 11.12 17.87
C ALA A 257 -21.43 11.14 16.38
N ILE A 258 -20.11 11.04 16.11
CA ILE A 258 -19.55 11.14 14.76
C ILE A 258 -19.90 9.93 13.90
N LYS A 259 -20.11 10.17 12.61
CA LYS A 259 -20.39 9.14 11.59
C LYS A 259 -19.16 8.74 10.79
N ALA A 260 -18.25 9.69 10.58
CA ALA A 260 -17.00 9.46 9.89
C ALA A 260 -15.85 10.17 10.63
N ILE A 261 -14.66 9.59 10.53
CA ILE A 261 -13.42 10.26 10.91
C ILE A 261 -12.31 9.84 9.97
N ASN A 262 -11.50 10.80 9.54
CA ASN A 262 -10.26 10.56 8.81
C ASN A 262 -9.08 11.03 9.65
N ILE A 263 -8.16 10.13 9.97
CA ILE A 263 -6.98 10.46 10.77
C ILE A 263 -5.94 11.17 9.88
N PRO A 264 -5.48 12.38 10.25
CA PRO A 264 -4.50 13.14 9.46
C PRO A 264 -3.13 12.46 9.37
N PRO A 265 -2.32 12.78 8.34
CA PRO A 265 -1.12 12.02 8.03
C PRO A 265 -0.01 12.13 9.08
N LYS A 266 0.02 13.18 9.90
CA LYS A 266 1.07 13.40 10.92
C LYS A 266 0.79 12.74 12.26
N VAL A 267 -0.40 12.18 12.46
CA VAL A 267 -0.74 11.46 13.70
C VAL A 267 0.02 10.14 13.75
N LYS A 268 0.89 10.00 14.75
CA LYS A 268 1.74 8.81 14.90
C LYS A 268 1.19 7.75 15.83
N VAL A 269 0.36 8.16 16.78
CA VAL A 269 -0.16 7.29 17.82
C VAL A 269 -1.63 7.56 18.02
N LEU A 270 -2.43 6.48 18.10
CA LEU A 270 -3.76 6.56 18.71
C LEU A 270 -3.66 6.19 20.19
N GLU A 271 -3.95 7.17 21.03
CA GLU A 271 -3.93 7.00 22.48
C GLU A 271 -5.13 6.18 22.97
N PRO A 272 -5.07 5.58 24.17
CA PRO A 272 -6.15 4.73 24.66
C PRO A 272 -7.50 5.44 24.68
N THR A 273 -8.56 4.71 24.37
CA THR A 273 -9.95 5.20 24.40
C THR A 273 -10.31 6.36 23.47
N SER A 274 -9.40 6.78 22.57
CA SER A 274 -9.57 7.98 21.73
C SER A 274 -10.92 8.05 21.00
N PHE A 275 -11.45 6.91 20.54
CA PHE A 275 -12.73 6.78 19.82
C PHE A 275 -13.65 5.71 20.45
N MET A 276 -13.59 5.57 21.77
CA MET A 276 -14.45 4.63 22.49
C MET A 276 -15.91 5.11 22.47
N GLU A 277 -16.83 4.18 22.19
CA GLU A 277 -18.28 4.36 22.15
C GLU A 277 -18.77 5.39 21.12
N CYS A 278 -18.06 5.49 20.00
CA CYS A 278 -18.52 6.23 18.82
C CYS A 278 -19.53 5.39 18.03
N ASN A 279 -20.69 5.06 18.61
CA ASN A 279 -21.61 4.04 18.07
C ASN A 279 -22.28 4.38 16.73
N GLN A 280 -22.20 5.64 16.29
CA GLN A 280 -22.67 6.07 14.96
C GLN A 280 -21.59 6.00 13.89
N LEU A 281 -20.35 5.69 14.25
CA LEU A 281 -19.20 5.71 13.35
C LEU A 281 -19.30 4.55 12.36
N THR A 282 -19.51 4.87 11.10
CA THR A 282 -19.58 3.92 9.98
C THR A 282 -18.32 3.95 9.11
N SER A 283 -17.53 5.04 9.17
CA SER A 283 -16.28 5.18 8.42
C SER A 283 -15.14 5.64 9.34
N PHE A 284 -14.03 4.91 9.32
CA PHE A 284 -12.79 5.25 10.01
C PHE A 284 -11.65 5.04 9.02
N THR A 285 -11.06 6.13 8.52
CA THR A 285 -9.99 6.10 7.52
C THR A 285 -8.71 6.75 8.02
N PHE A 286 -7.62 6.49 7.31
CA PHE A 286 -6.34 7.16 7.52
C PHE A 286 -5.93 7.86 6.24
N SER A 287 -5.46 9.10 6.38
CA SER A 287 -5.01 9.88 5.23
C SER A 287 -3.85 9.19 4.53
N LYS A 288 -3.77 9.36 3.22
CA LYS A 288 -2.63 8.89 2.43
C LYS A 288 -1.31 9.42 2.99
N GLY A 289 -0.27 8.59 2.99
CA GLY A 289 1.00 8.92 3.63
C GLY A 289 0.92 9.00 5.16
N SER A 290 -0.10 8.37 5.75
CA SER A 290 -0.24 8.22 7.21
C SER A 290 1.07 7.79 7.86
N GLN A 291 1.41 8.44 8.97
CA GLN A 291 2.55 8.15 9.82
C GLN A 291 2.15 7.40 11.08
N LEU A 292 0.94 6.83 11.16
CA LEU A 292 0.50 6.05 12.31
C LEU A 292 1.42 4.85 12.52
N GLU A 293 2.16 4.83 13.63
CA GLU A 293 3.11 3.79 13.99
C GLU A 293 2.53 2.83 15.04
N GLU A 294 1.71 3.34 15.98
CA GLU A 294 1.20 2.56 17.11
C GLU A 294 -0.26 2.91 17.48
N ILE A 295 -1.02 1.90 17.88
CA ILE A 295 -2.30 2.06 18.57
C ILE A 295 -2.15 1.49 19.99
N LYS A 296 -2.23 2.35 21.00
CA LYS A 296 -1.93 1.98 22.39
C LYS A 296 -3.14 1.44 23.12
N SER A 297 -2.95 0.33 23.84
CA SER A 297 -3.89 -0.18 24.84
C SER A 297 -3.69 0.48 26.21
N ASP A 298 -4.75 0.47 27.03
CA ASP A 298 -4.63 0.74 28.45
C ASP A 298 -4.49 -0.55 29.28
N SER A 299 -4.25 -0.39 30.58
CA SER A 299 -4.25 -1.50 31.53
C SER A 299 -5.66 -2.05 31.80
N GLY A 300 -6.70 -1.24 31.57
CA GLY A 300 -8.11 -1.51 31.85
C GLY A 300 -8.83 -2.37 30.81
N ASN A 301 -8.17 -2.74 29.70
CA ASN A 301 -8.79 -3.44 28.57
C ASN A 301 -9.89 -2.60 27.89
N SER A 302 -9.77 -1.28 27.93
CA SER A 302 -10.70 -0.39 27.25
C SER A 302 -10.40 -0.35 25.76
N PRO A 303 -11.42 -0.36 24.88
CA PRO A 303 -11.18 -0.22 23.46
C PRO A 303 -10.63 1.15 23.09
N VAL A 304 -9.81 1.19 22.05
CA VAL A 304 -9.37 2.45 21.44
C VAL A 304 -10.45 2.97 20.50
N ILE A 305 -11.03 2.06 19.71
CA ILE A 305 -12.09 2.31 18.74
C ILE A 305 -13.21 1.33 19.07
N SER A 306 -14.40 1.84 19.36
CA SER A 306 -15.58 0.98 19.48
C SER A 306 -16.80 1.64 18.85
N SER A 307 -17.40 0.92 17.90
CA SER A 307 -18.60 1.33 17.19
C SER A 307 -19.45 0.13 16.82
N SER A 308 -20.73 0.14 17.18
CA SER A 308 -21.68 -0.88 16.77
C SER A 308 -22.00 -0.89 15.26
N SER A 309 -21.51 0.10 14.50
CA SER A 309 -21.90 0.34 13.11
C SER A 309 -20.74 0.25 12.11
N LEU A 310 -19.49 0.15 12.58
CA LEU A 310 -18.31 0.07 11.72
C LEU A 310 -18.16 -1.35 11.16
N GLU A 311 -18.28 -1.50 9.84
CA GLU A 311 -18.22 -2.81 9.16
C GLU A 311 -16.82 -3.17 8.63
N SER A 312 -15.98 -2.18 8.33
CA SER A 312 -14.63 -2.41 7.84
C SER A 312 -13.67 -1.32 8.28
N ILE A 313 -12.39 -1.68 8.34
CA ILE A 313 -11.29 -0.74 8.57
C ILE A 313 -10.02 -1.23 7.85
N SER A 314 -9.31 -0.33 7.17
CA SER A 314 -7.96 -0.58 6.67
C SER A 314 -6.94 0.19 7.50
N PHE A 315 -5.97 -0.53 8.06
CA PHE A 315 -4.86 0.08 8.78
C PHE A 315 -3.72 0.41 7.80
N PRO A 316 -3.11 1.61 7.92
CA PRO A 316 -2.14 2.09 6.95
C PRO A 316 -0.83 1.27 7.00
N PRO A 317 -0.03 1.26 5.92
CA PRO A 317 1.23 0.51 5.86
C PRO A 317 2.23 0.87 6.97
N SER A 318 2.12 2.08 7.52
CA SER A 318 2.96 2.60 8.60
C SER A 318 2.74 1.90 9.94
N LEU A 319 1.57 1.27 10.18
CA LEU A 319 1.20 0.73 11.48
C LEU A 319 2.11 -0.44 11.85
N GLN A 320 2.87 -0.31 12.93
CA GLN A 320 3.80 -1.34 13.41
C GLN A 320 3.23 -2.12 14.60
N TYR A 321 2.53 -1.42 15.49
CA TYR A 321 2.13 -1.96 16.78
C TYR A 321 0.65 -1.72 17.04
N ILE A 322 -0.05 -2.76 17.50
CA ILE A 322 -1.46 -2.66 17.86
C ILE A 322 -1.71 -3.29 19.24
N GLY A 323 -2.29 -2.50 20.14
CA GLY A 323 -2.60 -2.89 21.51
C GLY A 323 -3.82 -3.80 21.61
N LYS A 324 -3.91 -4.53 22.73
CA LYS A 324 -5.07 -5.36 23.07
C LYS A 324 -6.37 -4.55 23.10
N TYR A 325 -7.50 -5.19 22.82
CA TYR A 325 -8.84 -4.58 22.83
C TYR A 325 -9.07 -3.39 21.89
N THR A 326 -8.12 -3.06 21.00
CA THR A 326 -8.22 -1.89 20.10
C THR A 326 -9.59 -1.73 19.44
N LEU A 327 -10.21 -2.83 18.96
CA LEU A 327 -11.50 -2.86 18.27
C LEU A 327 -12.60 -3.54 19.08
N ALA A 328 -12.45 -3.67 20.40
CA ALA A 328 -13.46 -4.30 21.24
C ALA A 328 -14.77 -3.49 21.21
N GLY A 329 -15.89 -4.14 20.92
CA GLY A 329 -17.18 -3.47 20.74
C GLY A 329 -17.50 -3.06 19.30
N CYS A 330 -16.61 -3.30 18.34
CA CYS A 330 -16.91 -3.20 16.91
C CYS A 330 -17.75 -4.40 16.42
N SER A 331 -19.00 -4.51 16.88
CA SER A 331 -19.86 -5.69 16.67
C SER A 331 -20.34 -5.90 15.24
N ALA A 332 -20.29 -4.88 14.39
CA ALA A 332 -20.65 -4.99 12.96
C ALA A 332 -19.45 -5.33 12.07
N MET A 333 -18.23 -5.41 12.63
CA MET A 333 -16.99 -5.57 11.88
C MET A 333 -16.99 -6.88 11.09
N LYS A 334 -16.85 -6.75 9.77
CA LYS A 334 -16.76 -7.85 8.80
C LYS A 334 -15.35 -8.01 8.26
N THR A 335 -14.66 -6.91 7.96
CA THR A 335 -13.36 -6.95 7.27
C THR A 335 -12.36 -6.04 7.93
N ILE A 336 -11.17 -6.57 8.20
CA ILE A 336 -10.03 -5.76 8.64
C ILE A 336 -8.90 -5.98 7.66
N THR A 337 -8.30 -4.90 7.19
CA THR A 337 -7.13 -4.96 6.32
C THR A 337 -5.94 -4.35 7.03
N PHE A 338 -4.78 -5.01 6.95
CA PHE A 338 -3.50 -4.43 7.36
C PHE A 338 -2.63 -4.27 6.12
N GLU A 339 -2.37 -3.04 5.70
CA GLU A 339 -1.68 -2.75 4.43
C GLU A 339 -0.15 -2.90 4.52
N ARG A 340 0.38 -3.19 5.71
CA ARG A 340 1.82 -3.33 5.92
C ARG A 340 2.36 -4.59 5.26
N SER A 341 3.23 -4.40 4.25
CA SER A 341 3.83 -5.50 3.45
C SER A 341 5.30 -5.77 3.77
N GLU A 342 5.98 -4.87 4.49
CA GLU A 342 7.41 -5.01 4.84
C GLU A 342 7.65 -6.01 5.99
N SER A 343 6.72 -6.05 6.95
CA SER A 343 6.75 -6.95 8.11
C SER A 343 5.33 -7.12 8.65
N PRO A 344 5.00 -8.20 9.38
CA PRO A 344 3.72 -8.29 10.06
C PRO A 344 3.57 -7.19 11.11
N VAL A 345 2.34 -6.76 11.35
CA VAL A 345 1.98 -5.93 12.52
C VAL A 345 2.20 -6.75 13.78
N ILE A 346 2.75 -6.10 14.81
CA ILE A 346 3.04 -6.71 16.11
C ILE A 346 1.90 -6.39 17.07
N PHE A 347 1.40 -7.41 17.75
CA PHE A 347 0.38 -7.27 18.80
C PHE A 347 1.06 -7.00 20.14
N ASN A 348 0.92 -5.79 20.66
CA ASN A 348 1.52 -5.38 21.93
C ASN A 348 0.70 -5.94 23.12
N ASP A 349 1.39 -6.11 24.26
CA ASP A 349 0.87 -6.56 25.56
C ASP A 349 0.41 -8.03 25.64
N TYR A 350 1.40 -8.94 25.74
CA TYR A 350 1.17 -10.31 26.19
C TYR A 350 0.50 -10.32 27.58
N LEU A 351 -0.67 -10.97 27.69
CA LEU A 351 -1.31 -11.26 28.97
C LEU A 351 -0.86 -12.66 29.44
N PRO A 352 -0.12 -12.79 30.55
CA PRO A 352 0.14 -14.10 31.14
C PRO A 352 -1.18 -14.76 31.55
N GLY A 353 -1.64 -15.74 30.76
CA GLY A 353 -2.91 -16.45 31.00
C GLY A 353 -4.17 -15.80 30.43
N GLY A 354 -4.05 -14.73 29.63
CA GLY A 354 -5.15 -14.11 28.87
C GLY A 354 -4.76 -13.97 27.39
N GLY A 355 -5.67 -14.16 26.44
CA GLY A 355 -5.38 -13.88 25.02
C GLY A 355 -5.35 -12.38 24.73
N VAL A 356 -4.71 -11.96 23.64
CA VAL A 356 -4.87 -10.61 23.10
C VAL A 356 -6.22 -10.52 22.38
N TRP A 357 -7.25 -10.16 23.14
CA TRP A 357 -8.59 -9.89 22.62
C TRP A 357 -8.62 -8.57 21.85
N LEU A 358 -8.05 -8.51 20.65
CA LEU A 358 -8.10 -7.27 19.85
C LEU A 358 -9.56 -6.81 19.63
N TRP A 359 -10.50 -7.75 19.63
CA TRP A 359 -11.92 -7.53 19.34
C TRP A 359 -12.88 -7.78 20.51
N GLY A 360 -12.38 -8.01 21.72
CA GLY A 360 -13.26 -8.27 22.88
C GLY A 360 -14.20 -9.47 22.72
N GLY A 361 -13.84 -10.44 21.87
CA GLY A 361 -14.57 -11.70 21.66
C GLY A 361 -15.49 -11.76 20.44
N HIS A 362 -15.53 -10.71 19.61
CA HIS A 362 -16.22 -10.74 18.32
C HIS A 362 -15.22 -10.90 17.18
N PHE A 363 -15.33 -11.94 16.34
CA PHE A 363 -14.40 -12.12 15.22
C PHE A 363 -14.96 -11.50 13.93
N PRO A 364 -14.16 -10.73 13.17
CA PRO A 364 -14.57 -10.33 11.83
C PRO A 364 -14.77 -11.55 10.93
N SER A 365 -15.42 -11.36 9.79
CA SER A 365 -15.53 -12.43 8.79
C SER A 365 -14.19 -12.70 8.12
N LYS A 366 -13.35 -11.67 7.94
CA LYS A 366 -12.08 -11.75 7.20
C LYS A 366 -11.04 -10.79 7.75
N ILE A 367 -9.78 -11.21 7.72
CA ILE A 367 -8.60 -10.38 7.95
C ILE A 367 -7.75 -10.45 6.68
N ARG A 368 -7.46 -9.31 6.07
CA ARG A 368 -6.66 -9.21 4.85
C ARG A 368 -5.27 -8.71 5.17
N VAL A 369 -4.27 -9.39 4.65
CA VAL A 369 -2.84 -9.01 4.78
C VAL A 369 -2.12 -9.28 3.45
N PRO A 370 -1.05 -8.55 3.11
CA PRO A 370 -0.27 -8.85 1.92
C PRO A 370 0.25 -10.29 1.93
N ASN A 371 0.20 -10.94 0.76
CA ASN A 371 0.73 -12.30 0.61
C ASN A 371 2.19 -12.45 1.11
N SER A 372 3.00 -11.39 1.03
CA SER A 372 4.39 -11.36 1.50
C SER A 372 4.54 -11.57 3.01
N VAL A 373 3.56 -11.20 3.83
CA VAL A 373 3.65 -11.24 5.30
C VAL A 373 2.64 -12.18 5.95
N LYS A 374 1.75 -12.81 5.18
CA LYS A 374 0.66 -13.64 5.71
C LYS A 374 1.10 -14.66 6.76
N GLU A 375 2.07 -15.51 6.42
CA GLU A 375 2.56 -16.55 7.35
C GLU A 375 3.25 -15.96 8.58
N ALA A 376 3.96 -14.85 8.41
CA ALA A 376 4.59 -14.14 9.52
C ALA A 376 3.54 -13.50 10.45
N PHE A 377 2.45 -12.96 9.89
CA PHE A 377 1.33 -12.40 10.64
C PHE A 377 0.62 -13.47 11.48
N ILE A 378 0.31 -14.63 10.90
CA ILE A 378 -0.26 -15.78 11.63
C ILE A 378 0.70 -16.24 12.74
N THR A 379 2.01 -16.22 12.48
CA THR A 379 3.03 -16.53 13.49
C THR A 379 3.02 -15.53 14.65
N GLU A 380 2.88 -14.22 14.38
CA GLU A 380 2.75 -13.21 15.44
C GLU A 380 1.48 -13.42 16.27
N MET A 381 0.34 -13.68 15.63
CA MET A 381 -0.91 -14.00 16.33
C MET A 381 -0.73 -15.18 17.29
N ARG A 382 -0.04 -16.24 16.86
CA ARG A 382 0.19 -17.44 17.68
C ARG A 382 0.99 -17.17 18.96
N LYS A 383 1.84 -16.13 18.96
CA LYS A 383 2.65 -15.78 20.15
C LYS A 383 1.79 -15.18 21.26
N VAL A 384 0.69 -14.53 20.91
CA VAL A 384 -0.06 -13.66 21.83
C VAL A 384 -1.51 -14.12 22.08
N MET A 385 -2.07 -14.96 21.21
CA MET A 385 -3.45 -15.45 21.32
C MET A 385 -3.52 -16.82 22.01
N GLN A 386 -4.60 -17.05 22.76
CA GLN A 386 -4.92 -18.38 23.27
C GLN A 386 -5.46 -19.29 22.15
N ASP A 387 -5.45 -20.61 22.37
CA ASP A 387 -5.87 -21.60 21.37
C ASP A 387 -7.23 -21.29 20.75
N TYR A 388 -8.25 -21.02 21.58
CA TYR A 388 -9.60 -20.70 21.08
C TYR A 388 -9.60 -19.48 20.16
N GLU A 389 -8.93 -18.40 20.56
CA GLU A 389 -8.87 -17.18 19.77
C GLU A 389 -8.09 -17.40 18.47
N PHE A 390 -6.90 -18.01 18.58
CA PHE A 390 -6.04 -18.31 17.45
C PHE A 390 -6.73 -19.20 16.41
N ASP A 391 -7.45 -20.24 16.83
CA ASP A 391 -8.12 -21.18 15.91
C ASP A 391 -9.25 -20.51 15.14
N ASN A 392 -10.04 -19.64 15.80
CA ASN A 392 -11.09 -18.87 15.13
C ASN A 392 -10.52 -17.85 14.15
N MET A 393 -9.34 -17.31 14.46
CA MET A 393 -8.78 -16.17 13.76
C MET A 393 -7.83 -16.51 12.62
N SER A 394 -6.97 -17.51 12.80
CA SER A 394 -6.00 -17.92 11.78
C SER A 394 -6.69 -18.40 10.50
N THR A 395 -7.89 -18.97 10.62
CA THR A 395 -8.68 -19.49 9.50
C THR A 395 -9.33 -18.39 8.65
N ILE A 396 -9.47 -17.17 9.18
CA ILE A 396 -10.06 -16.02 8.48
C ILE A 396 -8.99 -15.06 7.92
N VAL A 397 -7.70 -15.39 8.03
CA VAL A 397 -6.61 -14.61 7.43
C VAL A 397 -6.46 -14.95 5.94
N GLU A 398 -6.77 -13.97 5.10
CA GLU A 398 -6.68 -14.03 3.64
C GLU A 398 -5.51 -13.19 3.14
N GLY A 399 -4.73 -13.76 2.21
CA GLY A 399 -3.67 -13.04 1.53
C GLY A 399 -4.22 -12.37 0.28
N TYR A 400 -3.72 -11.17 -0.05
CA TYR A 400 -3.98 -10.51 -1.33
C TYR A 400 -2.69 -10.18 -2.08
#